data_AF-A0A847TG67-F1
#
_entry.id   AF-A0A847TG67-F1
#
_cell.length_a   1.000
_cell.length_b   1.000
_cell.length_c   1.000
_cell.angle_alpha   90.00
_cell.angle_beta   90.00
_cell.angle_gamma   90.00
#
_symmetry.space_group_name_H-M   'P 1'
#
loop_
_entity.id
_entity.type
_entity.pdbx_description
1 polymer ?
#
loop_
_entity_poly.entity_id
_entity_poly.type
_entity_poly.pdbx_seq_one_letter_code
_entity_poly.pdbx_strand_id
1 'polypeptide(L)'
;MRTFLGLYDVQWYAGIAIFLGVVLWAFIARRRYNRFIGITQRSPLPFFGALVIGVLEWLAILLSRMLILFGLFFLLLVWYNHH
;
A
#
# COMPACT_ATOMS: atom_id res chain seq x y z
N MET A 1 6.46 -27.65 -20.65
CA MET A 1 5.70 -27.92 -19.42
C MET A 1 6.32 -27.24 -18.18
N ARG A 2 6.73 -25.96 -18.29
CA ARG A 2 7.28 -25.13 -17.19
C ARG A 2 6.56 -23.78 -17.01
N THR A 3 5.70 -23.40 -17.97
CA THR A 3 4.97 -22.13 -17.97
C THR A 3 3.81 -22.09 -16.97
N PHE A 4 3.16 -23.24 -16.69
CA PHE A 4 2.05 -23.31 -15.74
C PHE A 4 2.47 -23.11 -14.27
N LEU A 5 3.66 -23.57 -13.87
CA LEU A 5 4.20 -23.33 -12.52
C LEU A 5 4.53 -21.84 -12.31
N GLY A 6 5.10 -21.19 -13.32
CA GLY A 6 5.46 -19.76 -13.24
C GLY A 6 4.28 -18.81 -13.14
N LEU A 7 3.13 -19.11 -13.76
CA LEU A 7 1.95 -18.24 -13.71
C LEU A 7 1.24 -18.29 -12.35
N TYR A 8 1.23 -19.45 -11.69
CA TYR A 8 0.62 -19.61 -10.36
C TYR A 8 1.40 -18.84 -9.30
N ASP A 9 2.73 -18.91 -9.36
CA ASP A 9 3.63 -18.14 -8.48
C ASP A 9 3.41 -16.63 -8.66
N VAL A 10 3.28 -16.16 -9.91
CA VAL A 10 3.02 -14.74 -10.22
C VAL A 10 1.67 -14.26 -9.66
N GLN A 11 0.61 -15.07 -9.75
CA GLN A 11 -0.67 -14.73 -9.13
C GLN A 11 -0.56 -14.61 -7.61
N TRP A 12 0.23 -15.49 -6.99
CA TRP A 12 0.45 -15.46 -5.55
C TRP A 12 1.20 -14.18 -5.15
N TYR A 13 2.30 -13.84 -5.83
CA TYR A 13 3.04 -12.61 -5.56
C TYR A 13 2.19 -11.35 -5.79
N ALA A 14 1.33 -11.36 -6.82
CA ALA A 14 0.39 -10.27 -7.09
C ALA A 14 -0.64 -10.10 -5.96
N GLY A 15 -1.20 -11.21 -5.46
CA GLY A 15 -2.11 -11.21 -4.32
C GLY A 15 -1.44 -10.68 -3.05
N ILE A 16 -0.21 -11.12 -2.76
CA ILE A 16 0.59 -10.63 -1.63
C ILE A 16 0.84 -9.12 -1.74
N ALA A 17 1.22 -8.63 -2.94
CA ALA A 17 1.46 -7.21 -3.16
C ALA A 17 0.21 -6.37 -2.91
N ILE A 18 -0.96 -6.80 -3.41
CA ILE A 18 -2.24 -6.11 -3.16
C ILE A 18 -2.56 -6.13 -1.67
N PHE A 19 -2.45 -7.30 -1.02
CA PHE A 19 -2.73 -7.45 0.40
C PHE A 19 -1.86 -6.52 1.25
N LEU A 20 -0.55 -6.49 1.01
CA LEU A 20 0.38 -5.58 1.70
C LEU A 20 0.04 -4.12 1.44
N GLY A 21 -0.30 -3.76 0.21
CA GLY A 21 -0.73 -2.40 -0.14
C GLY A 21 -2.00 -1.97 0.62
N VAL A 22 -3.00 -2.85 0.72
CA VAL A 22 -4.24 -2.60 1.46
C VAL A 22 -3.99 -2.50 2.97
N VAL A 23 -3.18 -3.40 3.54
CA VAL A 23 -2.82 -3.37 4.97
C VAL A 23 -2.06 -2.08 5.30
N LEU A 24 -1.11 -1.68 4.45
CA LEU A 24 -0.37 -0.43 4.62
C LEU A 24 -1.32 0.78 4.55
N TRP A 25 -2.25 0.78 3.60
CA TRP A 25 -3.26 1.84 3.49
C TRP A 25 -4.16 1.92 4.73
N ALA A 26 -4.65 0.78 5.23
CA ALA A 26 -5.47 0.71 6.45
C ALA A 26 -4.69 1.23 7.68
N PHE A 27 -3.40 0.90 7.78
CA PHE A 27 -2.55 1.42 8.85
C PHE A 27 -2.38 2.94 8.78
N ILE A 28 -2.16 3.50 7.58
CA ILE A 28 -2.07 4.95 7.37
C ILE A 28 -3.40 5.62 7.73
N ALA A 29 -4.53 5.06 7.28
CA ALA A 29 -5.86 5.58 7.57
C ALA A 29 -6.14 5.59 9.08
N ARG A 30 -5.81 4.50 9.79
CA ARG A 30 -5.92 4.41 11.25
C ARG A 30 -5.03 5.42 11.96
N ARG A 31 -3.78 5.60 11.50
CA ARG A 31 -2.85 6.59 12.06
C ARG A 31 -3.37 8.01 11.88
N ARG A 32 -3.92 8.34 10.71
CA ARG A 32 -4.55 9.63 10.44
C ARG A 32 -5.75 9.87 11.33
N TYR A 33 -6.66 8.89 11.42
CA TYR A 33 -7.85 8.97 12.28
C TYR A 33 -7.48 9.24 13.75
N ASN A 34 -6.53 8.48 14.29
CA ASN A 34 -6.03 8.69 15.66
C ASN A 34 -5.39 10.07 15.83
N ARG A 35 -4.69 10.59 14.81
CA ARG A 35 -4.13 11.94 14.86
C ARG A 35 -5.23 13.00 14.82
N PHE A 36 -6.25 12.86 13.97
CA PHE A 36 -7.38 13.79 13.92
C PHE A 36 -8.10 13.88 15.27
N ILE A 37 -8.35 12.75 15.95
CA ILE A 37 -8.94 12.76 17.29
C ILE A 37 -7.96 13.32 18.33
N GLY A 38 -6.68 12.97 18.22
CA GLY A 38 -5.64 13.41 19.16
C GLY A 38 -5.27 14.89 19.06
N ILE A 39 -5.41 15.51 17.88
CA ILE A 39 -5.18 16.95 17.66
C ILE A 39 -6.18 17.79 18.48
N THR A 40 -7.39 17.28 18.72
CA THR A 40 -8.38 17.95 19.58
C THR A 40 -7.96 17.97 21.06
N GLN A 41 -6.98 17.15 21.48
CA GLN A 41 -6.61 16.96 22.88
C GLN A 41 -5.13 17.23 23.22
N ARG A 42 -4.24 17.44 22.24
CA ARG A 42 -2.79 17.65 22.51
C ARG A 42 -2.18 18.81 21.74
N SER A 43 -1.24 19.46 22.42
CA SER A 43 -0.39 20.56 21.95
C SER A 43 0.15 20.31 20.54
N PRO A 44 0.18 21.33 19.65
CA PRO A 44 0.62 21.15 18.27
C PRO A 44 2.06 20.63 18.23
N LEU A 45 2.31 19.61 17.40
CA LEU A 45 3.65 19.11 17.12
C LEU A 45 4.54 20.26 16.59
N PRO A 46 5.82 20.33 16.97
CA PRO A 46 6.74 21.31 16.39
C PRO A 46 6.77 21.18 14.87
N PHE A 47 6.84 22.31 14.17
CA PHE A 47 6.69 22.43 12.70
C PHE A 47 7.50 21.38 11.92
N PHE A 48 8.77 21.18 12.29
CA PHE A 48 9.64 20.17 11.67
C PHE A 48 9.13 18.73 11.85
N GLY A 49 8.58 18.40 13.03
CA GLY A 49 7.97 17.09 13.28
C GLY A 49 6.74 16.85 12.41
N ALA A 50 5.89 17.87 12.25
CA ALA A 50 4.73 17.78 11.37
C ALA A 50 5.13 17.57 9.90
N LEU A 51 6.18 18.26 9.45
CA LEU A 51 6.67 18.17 8.07
C LEU A 51 7.26 16.80 7.75
N VAL A 52 8.16 16.27 8.60
CA VAL A 52 8.75 14.92 8.42
C VAL A 52 7.66 13.85 8.41
N ILE A 53 6.70 13.94 9.32
CA ILE A 53 5.61 12.97 9.39
C ILE A 53 4.69 13.08 8.16
N GLY A 54 4.46 14.28 7.64
CA GLY A 54 3.73 14.50 6.40
C GLY A 54 4.42 13.87 5.19
N VAL A 55 5.74 14.02 5.05
CA VAL A 55 6.52 13.39 3.99
C VAL A 55 6.47 11.85 4.10
N LEU A 56 6.63 11.30 5.31
CA LEU A 56 6.54 9.86 5.53
C LEU A 56 5.14 9.31 5.20
N GLU A 57 4.07 10.03 5.54
CA GLU A 57 2.72 9.64 5.14
C GLU A 57 2.53 9.69 3.63
N TRP A 58 3.04 10.73 2.97
CA TRP A 58 2.97 10.84 1.52
C TRP A 58 3.70 9.68 0.82
N LEU A 59 4.92 9.36 1.27
CA LEU A 59 5.69 8.21 0.77
C LEU A 59 4.95 6.89 1.02
N ALA A 60 4.36 6.71 2.19
CA ALA A 60 3.64 5.49 2.53
C ALA A 60 2.36 5.32 1.68
N ILE A 61 1.64 6.40 1.38
CA ILE A 61 0.46 6.40 0.48
C ILE A 61 0.89 6.09 -0.96
N LEU A 62 2.00 6.68 -1.41
CA LEU A 62 2.54 6.40 -2.74
C LEU A 62 2.92 4.92 -2.83
N LEU A 63 3.63 4.39 -1.84
CA LEU A 63 4.02 2.98 -1.78
C LEU A 63 2.82 2.04 -1.75
N SER A 64 1.79 2.34 -0.94
CA SER A 64 0.58 1.50 -0.89
C SER A 64 -0.13 1.46 -2.25
N ARG A 65 -0.21 2.60 -2.95
CA ARG A 65 -0.79 2.68 -4.29
C ARG A 65 0.04 1.90 -5.32
N MET A 66 1.36 2.04 -5.29
CA MET A 66 2.24 1.33 -6.20
C MET A 66 2.15 -0.18 -6.00
N LEU A 67 2.09 -0.67 -4.76
CA LEU A 67 1.91 -2.10 -4.45
C LEU A 67 0.60 -2.66 -5.02
N ILE A 68 -0.50 -1.92 -4.87
CA ILE A 68 -1.81 -2.33 -5.40
C ILE A 68 -1.79 -2.32 -6.94
N LEU A 69 -1.33 -1.23 -7.57
CA LEU A 69 -1.27 -1.12 -9.03
C LEU A 69 -0.34 -2.18 -9.63
N PHE A 70 0.79 -2.44 -8.99
CA PHE A 70 1.72 -3.49 -9.40
C PHE A 70 1.03 -4.86 -9.35
N GLY A 71 0.42 -5.23 -8.22
CA GLY A 71 -0.29 -6.51 -8.14
C GLY A 71 -1.45 -6.64 -9.12
N LEU A 72 -2.23 -5.58 -9.33
CA LEU A 72 -3.29 -5.56 -10.34
C LEU A 72 -2.73 -5.74 -11.76
N PHE A 73 -1.61 -5.10 -12.07
CA PHE A 73 -0.93 -5.23 -13.36
C PHE A 73 -0.46 -6.67 -13.61
N PHE A 74 0.11 -7.34 -12.60
CA PHE A 74 0.49 -8.76 -12.73
C PHE A 74 -0.72 -9.69 -12.90
N LEU A 75 -1.82 -9.44 -12.19
CA LEU A 75 -3.06 -10.19 -12.41
C LEU A 75 -3.59 -10.00 -13.85
N LEU A 76 -3.51 -8.78 -14.39
CA LEU A 76 -3.89 -8.49 -15.77
C LEU A 76 -3.00 -9.24 -16.77
N LEU A 77 -1.69 -9.28 -16.55
CA LEU A 77 -0.75 -10.04 -17.38
C LEU A 77 -1.03 -11.55 -17.35
N VAL A 78 -1.35 -12.11 -16.17
CA VAL A 78 -1.70 -13.52 -16.08
C VAL A 78 -3.02 -13.80 -16.78
N TRP A 79 -4.02 -12.93 -16.61
CA TRP A 79 -5.30 -13.06 -17.31
C TRP A 79 -5.14 -13.02 -18.83
N TYR A 80 -4.36 -12.06 -19.35
CA TYR A 80 -4.07 -11.95 -20.78
C TYR A 80 -3.36 -13.19 -21.33
N ASN A 81 -2.38 -13.76 -20.61
CA ASN A 81 -1.70 -14.99 -21.03
C ASN A 81 -2.60 -16.24 -20.96
N HIS A 82 -3.74 -16.17 -20.28
CA HIS A 82 -4.69 -17.27 -20.13
C HIS A 82 -5.79 -17.24 -21.21
N HIS A 83 -5.87 -16.17 -22.02
CA HIS A 83 -6.70 -16.07 -23.23
C HIS A 83 -5.83 -16.29 -24.47
#